data_AF-G2EF02-F1
#
_entry.id   AF-G2EF02-F1
#
_cell.length_a   1.000
_cell.length_b   1.000
_cell.length_c   1.000
_cell.angle_alpha   90.00
_cell.angle_beta   90.00
_cell.angle_gamma   90.00
#
_symmetry.space_group_name_H-M   'P 1'
#
loop_
_entity.id
_entity.type
_entity.pdbx_description
1 polymer ?
#
loop_
_entity_poly.entity_id
_entity_poly.type
_entity_poly.pdbx_seq_one_letter_code
_entity_poly.pdbx_strand_id
1 'polypeptide(L)'
;MSKIIRIGTRDSELALWQAKTVQSQLESLGHKTVIVPVKSTGDLVLNKPIYELGIVGVFTKTLDISMLNHDIDIAVHSFKDVPTMLPAGIVQAAVIKRGNVRDTLVFKDNEEFLSQKHAVIATGSLRRRAQWLNRFPTHTVEDIRGNVNLRLQKLEDSEHWNAAIFAAAGLGRIDKRPEEAINLNWMVPAPAQGTIMVTALEEDEEIRAICAEINHEETEICTTIERKFLNLLEGGCSAPIGALAFIKDEEINFTGILLSADGSKKIEVTRNEKLGEHHNLAQFCADYVIERGGKRLMADIKRADKKINIYSTKRMTDDQKQLFHNEVVSDSSDFAKISINRIHPSILKNEIENVIITSKNGVESLTTNYSAAELQFKNIYCVGRRTKRMIEKRIGPVKHSTNYAQDLAEHLVEFMDGTEVTYFCSSLHLDTIPTVLGENNIKVHEVEAYQTKYDGKKIDDSVEGVMFYSPSTVEAYIQKNEAKGVAFCIGTTTADEAKKYFTDVRIAKVPTVESVVELVNEFYL
;
A
#
# COMPACT_ATOMS: atom_id res chain seq x y z
N MET A 1 31.81 9.68 -25.12
CA MET A 1 30.72 9.08 -25.90
C MET A 1 29.42 9.60 -25.33
N SER A 2 28.45 10.02 -26.14
CA SER A 2 27.14 10.48 -25.64
C SER A 2 26.46 9.37 -24.83
N LYS A 3 26.06 9.64 -23.58
CA LYS A 3 25.28 8.73 -22.72
C LYS A 3 24.00 8.31 -23.46
N ILE A 4 23.63 7.03 -23.41
CA ILE A 4 22.34 6.56 -23.93
C ILE A 4 21.33 6.71 -22.80
N ILE A 5 20.28 7.50 -23.01
CA ILE A 5 19.23 7.77 -22.03
C ILE A 5 18.25 6.59 -22.00
N ARG A 6 18.14 5.92 -20.86
CA ARG A 6 17.21 4.81 -20.63
C ARG A 6 15.86 5.34 -20.15
N ILE A 7 14.83 5.17 -20.99
CA ILE A 7 13.48 5.67 -20.77
C ILE A 7 12.61 4.55 -20.19
N GLY A 8 12.35 4.60 -18.89
CA GLY A 8 11.43 3.70 -18.21
C GLY A 8 9.97 4.00 -18.57
N THR A 9 9.21 2.94 -18.85
CA THR A 9 7.77 3.03 -19.09
C THR A 9 7.06 1.73 -18.74
N ARG A 10 5.73 1.77 -18.63
CA ARG A 10 4.91 0.57 -18.46
C ARG A 10 4.71 -0.15 -19.79
N ASP A 11 4.47 -1.46 -19.73
CA ASP A 11 4.28 -2.34 -20.90
C ASP A 11 2.88 -2.24 -21.56
N SER A 12 2.12 -1.17 -21.29
CA SER A 12 0.82 -0.96 -21.95
C SER A 12 1.00 -0.16 -23.24
N GLU A 13 0.21 -0.45 -24.27
CA GLU A 13 0.26 0.25 -25.57
C GLU A 13 0.28 1.78 -25.43
N LEU A 14 -0.60 2.35 -24.59
CA LEU A 14 -0.62 3.79 -24.33
C LEU A 14 0.67 4.29 -23.67
N ALA A 15 1.21 3.58 -22.69
CA ALA A 15 2.45 3.98 -22.01
C ALA A 15 3.68 3.87 -22.95
N LEU A 16 3.72 2.86 -23.81
CA LEU A 16 4.75 2.74 -24.85
C LEU A 16 4.64 3.87 -25.88
N TRP A 17 3.42 4.26 -26.28
CA TRP A 17 3.22 5.44 -27.14
C TRP A 17 3.75 6.72 -26.49
N GLN A 18 3.49 6.91 -25.19
CA GLN A 18 3.97 8.07 -24.43
C GLN A 18 5.49 8.10 -24.37
N ALA A 19 6.12 6.95 -24.09
CA ALA A 19 7.57 6.82 -24.06
C ALA A 19 8.19 7.10 -25.44
N LYS A 20 7.63 6.55 -26.52
CA LYS A 20 8.07 6.82 -27.90
C LYS A 20 7.94 8.29 -28.28
N THR A 21 6.94 8.98 -27.76
CA THR A 21 6.75 10.42 -28.00
C THR A 21 7.89 11.23 -27.36
N VAL A 22 8.22 10.93 -26.11
CA VAL A 22 9.37 11.56 -25.40
C VAL A 22 10.69 11.18 -26.10
N GLN A 23 10.84 9.90 -26.44
CA GLN A 23 11.98 9.36 -27.19
C GLN A 23 12.24 10.16 -28.47
N SER A 24 11.22 10.35 -29.29
CA SER A 24 11.33 11.05 -30.58
C SER A 24 11.74 12.51 -30.41
N GLN A 25 11.27 13.20 -29.36
CA GLN A 25 11.66 14.58 -29.08
C GLN A 25 13.13 14.66 -28.67
N LEU A 26 13.58 13.79 -27.76
CA LEU A 26 14.99 13.72 -27.36
C LEU A 26 15.92 13.37 -28.52
N GLU A 27 15.53 12.40 -29.36
CA GLU A 27 16.31 11.99 -30.54
C GLU A 27 16.40 13.11 -31.58
N SER A 28 15.34 13.90 -31.76
CA SER A 28 15.36 15.07 -32.66
C SER A 28 16.33 16.17 -32.21
N LEU A 29 16.66 16.21 -30.92
CA LEU A 29 17.66 17.11 -30.33
C LEU A 29 19.09 16.52 -30.36
N GLY A 30 19.24 15.30 -30.89
CA GLY A 30 20.54 14.61 -31.03
C GLY A 30 20.91 13.69 -29.86
N HIS A 31 20.02 13.50 -28.90
CA HIS A 31 20.25 12.59 -27.76
C HIS A 31 20.01 11.14 -28.16
N LYS A 32 20.89 10.23 -27.71
CA LYS A 32 20.69 8.79 -27.93
C LYS A 32 19.80 8.24 -26.81
N THR A 33 18.82 7.42 -27.16
CA THR A 33 17.85 6.91 -26.18
C THR A 33 17.56 5.42 -26.38
N VAL A 34 17.01 4.77 -25.35
CA VAL A 34 16.48 3.41 -25.41
C VAL A 34 15.28 3.29 -24.49
N ILE A 35 14.18 2.68 -24.96
CA ILE A 35 13.01 2.41 -24.12
C ILE A 35 13.26 1.14 -23.30
N VAL A 36 13.02 1.21 -21.99
CA VAL A 36 13.10 0.11 -21.04
C VAL A 36 11.70 -0.14 -20.47
N PRO A 37 10.92 -1.09 -21.06
CA PRO A 37 9.63 -1.46 -20.51
C PRO A 37 9.81 -2.16 -19.17
N VAL A 38 9.28 -1.57 -18.10
CA VAL A 38 9.32 -2.14 -16.76
C VAL A 38 8.01 -2.88 -16.54
N LYS A 39 8.11 -4.19 -16.33
CA LYS A 39 6.97 -5.01 -15.90
C LYS A 39 6.77 -4.79 -14.40
N SER A 40 5.51 -4.72 -13.97
CA SER A 40 5.18 -4.74 -12.55
C SER A 40 5.60 -6.07 -11.93
N THR A 41 6.83 -6.15 -11.45
CA THR A 41 7.31 -7.28 -10.65
C THR A 41 7.09 -6.97 -9.18
N GLY A 42 6.41 -7.88 -8.48
CA GLY A 42 6.15 -7.80 -7.05
C GLY A 42 7.39 -7.89 -6.16
N ASP A 43 8.56 -8.14 -6.72
CA ASP A 43 9.83 -8.19 -6.00
C ASP A 43 10.87 -7.37 -6.75
N LEU A 44 11.22 -6.21 -6.19
CA LEU A 44 12.49 -5.54 -6.45
C LEU A 44 13.12 -5.29 -5.09
N VAL A 45 14.24 -5.96 -4.82
CA VAL A 45 14.99 -5.82 -3.58
C VAL A 45 15.69 -4.46 -3.61
N LEU A 46 15.14 -3.49 -2.86
CA LEU A 46 15.84 -2.27 -2.51
C LEU A 46 16.66 -2.49 -1.23
N ASN A 47 17.85 -1.90 -1.16
CA ASN A 47 18.69 -1.92 0.05
C ASN A 47 18.12 -1.03 1.18
N LYS A 48 17.08 -0.24 0.91
CA LYS A 48 16.37 0.63 1.88
C LYS A 48 14.86 0.33 1.87
N PRO A 49 14.16 0.44 3.02
CA PRO A 49 12.73 0.24 3.06
C PRO A 49 11.97 1.25 2.19
N ILE A 50 11.07 0.76 1.32
CA ILE A 50 10.27 1.55 0.34
C ILE A 50 9.48 2.69 1.00
N TYR A 51 9.04 2.53 2.26
CA TYR A 51 8.27 3.55 2.98
C TYR A 51 9.13 4.76 3.39
N GLU A 52 10.42 4.58 3.65
CA GLU A 52 11.33 5.68 4.00
C GLU A 52 11.57 6.63 2.82
N LEU A 53 11.28 6.15 1.60
CA LEU A 53 11.45 6.88 0.35
C LEU A 53 10.17 7.62 -0.09
N GLY A 54 9.06 7.48 0.64
CA GLY A 54 7.79 8.12 0.29
C GLY A 54 7.19 7.60 -1.01
N ILE A 55 7.47 6.34 -1.39
CA ILE A 55 6.95 5.75 -2.63
C ILE A 55 5.46 5.42 -2.45
N VAL A 56 4.60 6.15 -3.17
CA VAL A 56 3.14 6.01 -3.14
C VAL A 56 2.62 5.78 -4.56
N GLY A 57 1.52 5.04 -4.71
CA GLY A 57 0.81 4.90 -5.99
C GLY A 57 1.11 3.60 -6.73
N VAL A 58 0.02 2.89 -7.10
CA VAL A 58 0.08 1.56 -7.74
C VAL A 58 0.74 1.59 -9.12
N PHE A 59 0.68 2.73 -9.82
CA PHE A 59 1.15 2.86 -11.21
C PHE A 59 2.56 3.43 -11.38
N THR A 60 3.09 4.13 -10.38
CA THR A 60 4.42 4.76 -10.43
C THR A 60 5.47 3.95 -9.68
N LYS A 61 5.08 3.21 -8.62
CA LYS A 61 5.97 2.45 -7.74
C LYS A 61 7.09 1.69 -8.47
N THR A 62 6.75 0.91 -9.50
CA THR A 62 7.75 0.08 -10.19
C THR A 62 8.78 0.93 -10.94
N LEU A 63 8.34 2.05 -11.56
CA LEU A 63 9.23 2.98 -12.26
C LEU A 63 10.09 3.77 -11.26
N ASP A 64 9.50 4.18 -10.14
CA ASP A 64 10.21 4.89 -9.07
C ASP A 64 11.35 4.02 -8.52
N ILE A 65 11.09 2.73 -8.28
CA ILE A 65 12.12 1.77 -7.82
C ILE A 65 13.21 1.59 -8.89
N SER A 66 12.85 1.39 -10.15
CA SER A 66 13.84 1.27 -11.24
C SER A 66 14.70 2.52 -11.39
N MET A 67 14.13 3.71 -11.16
CA MET A 67 14.89 4.96 -11.21
C MET A 67 15.88 5.07 -10.05
N LEU A 68 15.44 4.77 -8.83
CA LEU A 68 16.29 4.78 -7.62
C LEU A 68 17.37 3.70 -7.63
N ASN A 69 17.16 2.60 -8.36
CA ASN A 69 18.16 1.58 -8.61
C ASN A 69 19.13 1.94 -9.76
N HIS A 70 18.93 3.10 -10.40
CA HIS A 70 19.64 3.51 -11.62
C HIS A 70 19.49 2.51 -12.78
N ASP A 71 18.40 1.73 -12.84
CA ASP A 71 18.07 0.85 -13.98
C ASP A 71 17.61 1.66 -15.20
N ILE A 72 17.00 2.83 -14.94
CA ILE A 72 16.53 3.80 -15.93
C ILE A 72 17.05 5.20 -15.56
N ASP A 73 17.16 6.09 -16.53
CA ASP A 73 17.62 7.47 -16.33
C ASP A 73 16.44 8.45 -16.21
N ILE A 74 15.37 8.20 -16.98
CA ILE A 74 14.10 8.93 -16.89
C ILE A 74 12.91 7.97 -16.88
N ALA A 75 11.78 8.37 -16.33
CA ALA A 75 10.53 7.64 -16.43
C ALA A 75 9.40 8.50 -17.01
N VAL A 76 8.56 7.89 -17.83
CA VAL A 76 7.48 8.57 -18.56
C VAL A 76 6.13 8.14 -18.02
N HIS A 77 5.33 9.14 -17.63
CA HIS A 77 4.04 8.92 -16.97
C HIS A 77 2.92 9.71 -17.62
N SER A 78 1.69 9.18 -17.53
CA SER A 78 0.50 10.01 -17.63
C SER A 78 0.40 10.88 -16.38
N PHE A 79 0.47 12.21 -16.52
CA PHE A 79 0.70 13.08 -15.37
C PHE A 79 -0.44 13.03 -14.32
N LYS A 80 -1.68 12.83 -14.77
CA LYS A 80 -2.82 12.65 -13.85
C LYS A 80 -2.72 11.43 -12.94
N ASP A 81 -1.92 10.42 -13.29
CA ASP A 81 -1.76 9.16 -12.53
C ASP A 81 -0.57 9.24 -11.54
N VAL A 82 0.13 10.38 -11.52
CA VAL A 82 1.31 10.61 -10.69
C VAL A 82 0.85 11.20 -9.33
N PRO A 83 1.26 10.62 -8.19
CA PRO A 83 0.93 11.13 -6.86
C PRO A 83 1.31 12.60 -6.70
N THR A 84 0.55 13.36 -5.91
CA THR A 84 0.80 14.81 -5.72
C THR A 84 2.17 15.11 -5.11
N MET A 85 2.71 14.17 -4.34
CA MET A 85 4.08 14.18 -3.80
C MET A 85 4.89 13.10 -4.49
N LEU A 86 6.05 13.46 -5.05
CA LEU A 86 7.00 12.50 -5.60
C LEU A 86 7.86 11.87 -4.48
N PRO A 87 8.39 10.66 -4.70
CA PRO A 87 9.33 10.03 -3.77
C PRO A 87 10.59 10.87 -3.57
N ALA A 88 11.24 10.72 -2.41
CA ALA A 88 12.51 11.40 -2.14
C ALA A 88 13.58 10.98 -3.16
N GLY A 89 14.28 11.97 -3.73
CA GLY A 89 15.29 11.76 -4.77
C GLY A 89 14.74 11.69 -6.20
N ILE A 90 13.42 11.77 -6.41
CA ILE A 90 12.80 11.83 -7.74
C ILE A 90 12.14 13.19 -7.93
N VAL A 91 12.42 13.84 -9.07
CA VAL A 91 11.83 15.15 -9.41
C VAL A 91 11.12 15.10 -10.76
N GLN A 92 10.13 15.99 -10.94
CA GLN A 92 9.62 16.31 -12.27
C GLN A 92 10.74 16.99 -13.06
N ALA A 93 11.17 16.36 -14.15
CA ALA A 93 12.22 16.88 -15.01
C ALA A 93 11.66 17.67 -16.20
N ALA A 94 10.50 17.26 -16.71
CA ALA A 94 9.79 17.96 -17.77
C ALA A 94 8.32 17.56 -17.85
N VAL A 95 7.51 18.43 -18.46
CA VAL A 95 6.23 18.05 -19.06
C VAL A 95 6.21 18.46 -20.51
N ILE A 96 5.77 17.56 -21.39
CA ILE A 96 5.66 17.90 -22.82
C ILE A 96 4.29 18.53 -23.12
N LYS A 97 4.18 19.16 -24.29
CA LYS A 97 2.96 19.84 -24.76
C LYS A 97 1.69 19.02 -24.49
N ARG A 98 0.73 19.63 -23.80
CA ARG A 98 -0.52 19.00 -23.38
C ARG A 98 -1.37 18.55 -24.57
N GLY A 99 -1.85 17.30 -24.50
CA GLY A 99 -2.83 16.77 -25.44
C GLY A 99 -4.27 17.16 -25.09
N ASN A 100 -5.24 16.48 -25.69
CA ASN A 100 -6.66 16.73 -25.42
C ASN A 100 -7.02 16.45 -23.95
N VAL A 101 -7.43 17.49 -23.22
CA VAL A 101 -7.76 17.43 -21.79
C VAL A 101 -9.12 16.79 -21.52
N ARG A 102 -10.01 16.75 -22.51
CA ARG A 102 -11.42 16.40 -22.34
C ARG A 102 -11.60 14.92 -21.97
N ASP A 103 -12.65 14.64 -21.22
CA ASP A 103 -13.23 13.31 -21.20
C ASP A 103 -14.11 13.09 -22.44
N THR A 104 -14.13 11.87 -22.95
CA THR A 104 -14.96 11.46 -24.09
C THR A 104 -15.90 10.35 -23.65
N LEU A 105 -17.14 10.41 -24.12
CA LEU A 105 -18.13 9.37 -23.97
C LEU A 105 -18.06 8.47 -25.20
N VAL A 106 -17.89 7.17 -24.96
CA VAL A 106 -18.01 6.12 -25.98
C VAL A 106 -19.29 5.36 -25.67
N PHE A 107 -20.21 5.29 -26.61
CA PHE A 107 -21.52 4.64 -26.46
C PHE A 107 -21.70 3.54 -27.49
N LYS A 108 -22.63 2.60 -27.23
CA LYS A 108 -22.88 1.44 -28.10
C LYS A 108 -23.70 1.79 -29.34
N ASP A 109 -24.84 2.46 -29.11
CA ASP A 109 -25.80 2.75 -30.17
C ASP A 109 -25.70 4.22 -30.61
N ASN A 110 -26.47 5.10 -29.97
CA ASN A 110 -26.48 6.53 -30.22
C ASN A 110 -26.59 7.30 -28.90
N GLU A 111 -26.60 8.63 -28.94
CA GLU A 111 -26.67 9.46 -27.73
C GLU A 111 -28.10 9.62 -27.15
N GLU A 112 -29.13 9.01 -27.73
CA GLU A 112 -30.53 9.16 -27.28
C GLU A 112 -30.73 8.61 -25.86
N PHE A 113 -29.92 7.64 -25.42
CA PHE A 113 -29.96 7.13 -24.05
C PHE A 113 -29.69 8.22 -23.02
N LEU A 114 -29.02 9.33 -23.37
CA LEU A 114 -28.80 10.45 -22.46
C LEU A 114 -30.11 11.10 -21.98
N SER A 115 -31.19 10.94 -22.74
CA SER A 115 -32.53 11.41 -22.38
C SER A 115 -33.36 10.39 -21.59
N GLN A 116 -32.88 9.14 -21.52
CA GLN A 116 -33.59 8.06 -20.83
C GLN A 116 -33.42 8.16 -19.32
N LYS A 117 -34.46 7.79 -18.58
CA LYS A 117 -34.45 7.89 -17.12
C LYS A 117 -33.40 6.98 -16.48
N HIS A 118 -33.14 5.80 -17.04
CA HIS A 118 -32.35 4.74 -16.39
C HIS A 118 -31.26 4.18 -17.32
N ALA A 119 -30.28 5.01 -17.67
CA ALA A 119 -29.10 4.56 -18.40
C ALA A 119 -27.96 4.14 -17.46
N VAL A 120 -27.13 3.20 -17.90
CA VAL A 120 -25.96 2.69 -17.16
C VAL A 120 -24.67 3.11 -17.84
N ILE A 121 -23.79 3.75 -17.07
CA ILE A 121 -22.52 4.31 -17.57
C ILE A 121 -21.34 3.70 -16.82
N ALA A 122 -20.35 3.23 -17.56
CA ALA A 122 -19.18 2.59 -17.01
C ALA A 122 -18.03 3.60 -16.80
N THR A 123 -17.58 3.78 -15.55
CA THR A 123 -16.36 4.53 -15.22
C THR A 123 -15.83 4.20 -13.82
N GLY A 124 -14.60 3.70 -13.72
CA GLY A 124 -13.91 3.50 -12.44
C GLY A 124 -13.34 4.78 -11.79
N SER A 125 -13.87 5.96 -12.12
CA SER A 125 -13.38 7.25 -11.62
C SER A 125 -14.46 7.96 -10.84
N LEU A 126 -14.22 8.21 -9.55
CA LEU A 126 -15.14 8.93 -8.67
C LEU A 126 -15.43 10.35 -9.14
N ARG A 127 -14.43 11.05 -9.72
CA ARG A 127 -14.62 12.36 -10.37
C ARG A 127 -15.65 12.30 -11.50
N ARG A 128 -15.51 11.34 -12.41
CA ARG A 128 -16.42 11.18 -13.55
C ARG A 128 -17.81 10.76 -13.10
N ARG A 129 -17.87 9.79 -12.16
CA ARG A 129 -19.11 9.33 -11.53
C ARG A 129 -19.89 10.51 -10.94
N ALA A 130 -19.24 11.29 -10.08
CA ALA A 130 -19.89 12.40 -9.40
C ALA A 130 -20.37 13.48 -10.37
N GLN A 131 -19.54 13.88 -11.35
CA GLN A 131 -19.95 14.87 -12.36
C GLN A 131 -21.07 14.34 -13.26
N TRP A 132 -21.03 13.05 -13.60
CA TRP A 132 -22.08 12.41 -14.38
C TRP A 132 -23.40 12.39 -13.63
N LEU A 133 -23.41 11.90 -12.39
CA LEU A 133 -24.62 11.83 -11.56
C LEU A 133 -25.15 13.23 -11.18
N ASN A 134 -24.28 14.24 -11.08
CA ASN A 134 -24.73 15.63 -10.92
C ASN A 134 -25.54 16.12 -12.12
N ARG A 135 -25.18 15.70 -13.34
CA ARG A 135 -25.88 16.08 -14.58
C ARG A 135 -27.06 15.16 -14.91
N PHE A 136 -26.94 13.88 -14.61
CA PHE A 136 -27.92 12.84 -14.90
C PHE A 136 -28.25 12.04 -13.63
N PRO A 137 -29.03 12.60 -12.68
CA PRO A 137 -29.21 12.03 -11.34
C PRO A 137 -29.96 10.69 -11.30
N THR A 138 -30.66 10.33 -12.38
CA THR A 138 -31.43 9.08 -12.48
C THR A 138 -30.66 7.94 -13.15
N HIS A 139 -29.48 8.23 -13.70
CA HIS A 139 -28.61 7.23 -14.31
C HIS A 139 -27.88 6.41 -13.23
N THR A 140 -27.44 5.22 -13.60
CA THR A 140 -26.56 4.37 -12.80
C THR A 140 -25.14 4.47 -13.33
N VAL A 141 -24.16 4.49 -12.43
CA VAL A 141 -22.74 4.41 -12.79
C VAL A 141 -22.14 3.15 -12.20
N GLU A 142 -21.55 2.33 -13.06
CA GLU A 142 -20.88 1.08 -12.70
C GLU A 142 -19.38 1.16 -12.93
N ASP A 143 -18.62 0.36 -12.18
CA ASP A 143 -17.16 0.35 -12.26
C ASP A 143 -16.65 -0.39 -13.50
N ILE A 144 -15.59 0.17 -14.08
CA ILE A 144 -14.84 -0.47 -15.16
C ILE A 144 -13.34 -0.29 -14.95
N ARG A 145 -12.63 -1.42 -14.96
CA ARG A 145 -11.19 -1.51 -14.75
C ARG A 145 -10.51 -2.23 -15.91
N GLY A 146 -9.24 -1.90 -16.13
CA GLY A 146 -8.42 -2.42 -17.23
C GLY A 146 -7.69 -1.30 -17.96
N ASN A 147 -6.77 -1.68 -18.85
CA ASN A 147 -6.16 -0.75 -19.80
C ASN A 147 -7.22 -0.23 -20.81
N VAL A 148 -6.84 0.67 -21.72
CA VAL A 148 -7.80 1.27 -22.68
C VAL A 148 -8.47 0.21 -23.54
N ASN A 149 -7.70 -0.72 -24.13
CA ASN A 149 -8.23 -1.77 -25.00
C ASN A 149 -9.22 -2.69 -24.29
N LEU A 150 -8.86 -3.21 -23.11
CA LEU A 150 -9.73 -4.09 -22.34
C LEU A 150 -11.03 -3.39 -21.92
N ARG A 151 -10.98 -2.09 -21.66
CA ARG A 151 -12.18 -1.33 -21.30
C ARG A 151 -13.09 -1.05 -22.49
N LEU A 152 -12.54 -0.82 -23.69
CA LEU A 152 -13.33 -0.72 -24.91
C LEU A 152 -14.00 -2.06 -25.22
N GLN A 153 -13.26 -3.16 -25.11
CA GLN A 153 -13.80 -4.50 -25.30
C GLN A 153 -14.92 -4.81 -24.27
N LYS A 154 -14.69 -4.53 -22.97
CA LYS A 154 -15.73 -4.72 -21.95
C LYS A 154 -17.00 -3.90 -22.20
N LEU A 155 -16.87 -2.71 -22.80
CA LEU A 155 -18.02 -1.91 -23.21
C LEU A 155 -18.77 -2.57 -24.37
N GLU A 156 -18.05 -3.04 -25.38
CA GLU A 156 -18.62 -3.76 -26.52
C GLU A 156 -19.37 -5.04 -26.06
N ASP A 157 -18.71 -5.85 -25.24
CA ASP A 157 -19.21 -7.14 -24.73
C ASP A 157 -20.36 -7.01 -23.71
N SER A 158 -20.52 -5.85 -23.06
CA SER A 158 -21.56 -5.66 -22.04
C SER A 158 -22.95 -5.54 -22.66
N GLU A 159 -23.91 -6.32 -22.17
CA GLU A 159 -25.32 -6.23 -22.61
C GLU A 159 -26.08 -5.06 -21.97
N HIS A 160 -25.63 -4.56 -20.81
CA HIS A 160 -26.38 -3.61 -19.99
C HIS A 160 -25.77 -2.21 -19.91
N TRP A 161 -24.51 -2.02 -20.29
CA TRP A 161 -23.90 -0.69 -20.34
C TRP A 161 -24.30 0.06 -21.62
N ASN A 162 -24.79 1.29 -21.47
CA ASN A 162 -25.08 2.16 -22.60
C ASN A 162 -23.81 2.83 -23.13
N ALA A 163 -22.89 3.21 -22.22
CA ALA A 163 -21.67 3.92 -22.56
C ALA A 163 -20.58 3.80 -21.48
N ALA A 164 -19.36 4.16 -21.83
CA ALA A 164 -18.26 4.34 -20.89
C ALA A 164 -17.51 5.65 -21.13
N ILE A 165 -16.89 6.18 -20.07
CA ILE A 165 -16.17 7.47 -20.14
C ILE A 165 -14.66 7.26 -20.14
N PHE A 166 -13.99 7.79 -21.16
CA PHE A 166 -12.54 7.71 -21.38
C PHE A 166 -11.89 9.09 -21.36
N ALA A 167 -10.57 9.14 -21.26
CA ALA A 167 -9.85 10.39 -21.52
C ALA A 167 -9.62 10.48 -23.04
N ALA A 168 -10.00 11.59 -23.66
CA ALA A 168 -9.89 11.75 -25.11
C ALA A 168 -8.44 11.62 -25.59
N ALA A 169 -7.47 12.16 -24.84
CA ALA A 169 -6.05 11.96 -25.13
C ALA A 169 -5.65 10.47 -25.10
N GLY A 170 -6.21 9.66 -24.19
CA GLY A 170 -5.87 8.24 -24.10
C GLY A 170 -6.25 7.48 -25.37
N LEU A 171 -7.47 7.69 -25.86
CA LEU A 171 -7.97 7.05 -27.09
C LEU A 171 -7.28 7.59 -28.34
N GLY A 172 -7.11 8.91 -28.44
CA GLY A 172 -6.52 9.54 -29.62
C GLY A 172 -5.04 9.20 -29.82
N ARG A 173 -4.29 8.98 -28.73
CA ARG A 173 -2.86 8.60 -28.82
C ARG A 173 -2.63 7.24 -29.45
N ILE A 174 -3.50 6.27 -29.15
CA ILE A 174 -3.40 4.91 -29.68
C ILE A 174 -4.33 4.68 -30.89
N ASP A 175 -4.91 5.75 -31.43
CA ASP A 175 -5.83 5.70 -32.57
C ASP A 175 -7.01 4.72 -32.37
N LYS A 176 -7.58 4.73 -31.17
CA LYS A 176 -8.72 3.88 -30.77
C LYS A 176 -9.97 4.68 -30.44
N ARG A 177 -10.06 5.94 -30.86
CA ARG A 177 -11.25 6.75 -30.61
C ARG A 177 -12.33 6.39 -31.65
N PRO A 178 -13.50 5.87 -31.23
CA PRO A 178 -14.63 5.68 -32.15
C PRO A 178 -15.06 7.02 -32.75
N GLU A 179 -15.51 7.01 -34.00
CA GLU A 179 -15.84 8.22 -34.76
C GLU A 179 -16.99 8.99 -34.11
N GLU A 180 -17.99 8.25 -33.62
CA GLU A 180 -19.20 8.74 -32.97
C GLU A 180 -18.96 9.23 -31.55
N ALA A 181 -17.79 8.96 -30.96
CA ALA A 181 -17.50 9.30 -29.57
C ALA A 181 -17.51 10.82 -29.34
N ILE A 182 -18.35 11.27 -28.42
CA ILE A 182 -18.53 12.70 -28.12
C ILE A 182 -17.60 13.17 -27.00
N ASN A 183 -17.08 14.40 -27.13
CA ASN A 183 -16.32 15.04 -26.07
C ASN A 183 -17.26 15.69 -25.04
N LEU A 184 -17.04 15.42 -23.76
CA LEU A 184 -17.83 15.98 -22.66
C LEU A 184 -17.28 17.34 -22.23
N ASN A 185 -17.61 18.40 -22.98
CA ASN A 185 -17.11 19.77 -22.73
C ASN A 185 -17.45 20.34 -21.34
N TRP A 186 -18.52 19.84 -20.73
CA TRP A 186 -18.99 20.26 -19.41
C TRP A 186 -18.30 19.54 -18.25
N MET A 187 -17.57 18.45 -18.53
CA MET A 187 -16.90 17.66 -17.50
C MET A 187 -15.52 18.25 -17.25
N VAL A 188 -15.32 18.83 -16.06
CA VAL A 188 -14.01 19.34 -15.64
C VAL A 188 -13.06 18.15 -15.51
N PRO A 189 -11.93 18.14 -16.23
CA PRO A 189 -11.04 16.99 -16.30
C PRO A 189 -10.31 16.71 -14.98
N ALA A 190 -9.66 15.55 -14.91
CA ALA A 190 -8.72 15.29 -13.82
C ALA A 190 -7.55 16.28 -13.90
N PRO A 191 -7.01 16.75 -12.75
CA PRO A 191 -5.79 17.53 -12.72
C PRO A 191 -4.68 16.87 -13.56
N ALA A 192 -4.03 17.66 -14.40
CA ALA A 192 -3.00 17.26 -15.36
C ALA A 192 -3.43 16.23 -16.44
N GLN A 193 -4.74 16.04 -16.67
CA GLN A 193 -5.20 15.18 -17.76
C GLN A 193 -4.72 15.68 -19.12
N GLY A 194 -4.30 14.75 -19.97
CA GLY A 194 -3.75 15.06 -21.29
C GLY A 194 -2.25 15.35 -21.29
N THR A 195 -1.61 15.53 -20.13
CA THR A 195 -0.17 15.79 -20.03
C THR A 195 0.64 14.52 -19.84
N ILE A 196 1.83 14.47 -20.43
CA ILE A 196 2.85 13.45 -20.18
C ILE A 196 3.95 14.12 -19.36
N MET A 197 4.30 13.50 -18.24
CA MET A 197 5.35 13.96 -17.34
C MET A 197 6.55 13.03 -17.46
N VAL A 198 7.74 13.64 -17.43
CA VAL A 198 9.04 12.96 -17.34
C VAL A 198 9.60 13.21 -15.96
N THR A 199 9.98 12.14 -15.25
CA THR A 199 10.75 12.20 -14.01
C THR A 199 12.21 11.85 -14.24
N ALA A 200 13.07 12.38 -13.38
CA ALA A 200 14.48 12.04 -13.30
C ALA A 200 14.93 12.03 -11.83
N LEU A 201 16.13 11.52 -11.58
CA LEU A 201 16.78 11.64 -10.28
C LEU A 201 17.15 13.09 -9.99
N GLU A 202 16.98 13.50 -8.74
CA GLU A 202 17.30 14.86 -8.28
C GLU A 202 18.80 15.17 -8.47
N GLU A 203 19.67 14.19 -8.22
CA GLU A 203 21.12 14.33 -8.33
C GLU A 203 21.65 14.33 -9.78
N ASP A 204 20.89 13.86 -10.77
CA ASP A 204 21.35 13.77 -12.17
C ASP A 204 21.13 15.10 -12.91
N GLU A 205 22.01 16.07 -12.67
CA GLU A 205 22.01 17.39 -13.31
C GLU A 205 22.05 17.32 -14.85
N GLU A 206 22.81 16.38 -15.41
CA GLU A 206 22.95 16.21 -16.87
C GLU A 206 21.61 15.79 -17.49
N ILE A 207 20.96 14.77 -16.94
CA ILE A 207 19.66 14.31 -17.43
C ILE A 207 18.58 15.38 -17.24
N ARG A 208 18.59 16.11 -16.13
CA ARG A 208 17.62 17.20 -15.90
C ARG A 208 17.80 18.33 -16.91
N ALA A 209 19.04 18.70 -17.24
CA ALA A 209 19.32 19.70 -18.28
C ALA A 209 18.81 19.26 -19.65
N ILE A 210 18.99 17.98 -20.01
CA ILE A 210 18.47 17.41 -21.26
C ILE A 210 16.93 17.41 -21.29
N CYS A 211 16.29 17.00 -20.19
CA CYS A 211 14.82 17.02 -20.08
C CYS A 211 14.25 18.43 -20.20
N ALA A 212 14.95 19.46 -19.70
CA ALA A 212 14.52 20.84 -19.81
C ALA A 212 14.35 21.31 -21.28
N GLU A 213 15.10 20.72 -22.23
CA GLU A 213 14.99 21.05 -23.66
C GLU A 213 13.65 20.64 -24.28
N ILE A 214 12.97 19.63 -23.71
CA ILE A 214 11.65 19.16 -24.18
C ILE A 214 10.49 19.67 -23.30
N ASN A 215 10.79 20.46 -22.28
CA ASN A 215 9.78 21.00 -21.38
C ASN A 215 8.91 22.05 -22.09
N HIS A 216 7.60 21.97 -21.87
CA HIS A 216 6.64 22.92 -22.40
C HIS A 216 6.11 23.80 -21.26
N GLU A 217 6.71 24.98 -21.11
CA GLU A 217 6.49 25.93 -20.00
C GLU A 217 5.01 26.23 -19.73
N GLU A 218 4.21 26.54 -20.75
CA GLU A 218 2.78 26.82 -20.54
C GLU A 218 2.02 25.61 -19.95
N THR A 219 2.41 24.39 -20.34
CA THR A 219 1.79 23.17 -19.82
C THR A 219 2.24 22.93 -18.38
N GLU A 220 3.51 23.19 -18.08
CA GLU A 220 4.06 23.11 -16.73
C GLU A 220 3.34 24.06 -15.77
N ILE A 221 3.20 25.34 -16.14
CA ILE A 221 2.49 26.34 -15.34
C ILE A 221 1.05 25.88 -15.06
N CYS A 222 0.30 25.51 -16.11
CA CYS A 222 -1.09 25.09 -15.96
C CYS A 222 -1.24 23.86 -15.06
N THR A 223 -0.45 22.82 -15.31
CA THR A 223 -0.54 21.57 -14.55
C THR A 223 -0.03 21.71 -13.11
N THR A 224 0.94 22.60 -12.86
CA THR A 224 1.39 22.94 -11.50
C THR A 224 0.26 23.56 -10.68
N ILE A 225 -0.50 24.50 -11.25
CA ILE A 225 -1.66 25.11 -10.58
C ILE A 225 -2.73 24.06 -10.27
N GLU A 226 -3.08 23.22 -11.26
CA GLU A 226 -4.07 22.15 -11.10
C GLU A 226 -3.68 21.15 -9.99
N ARG A 227 -2.40 20.74 -9.97
CA ARG A 227 -1.91 19.77 -8.99
C ARG A 227 -1.72 20.36 -7.61
N LYS A 228 -1.31 21.63 -7.51
CA LYS A 228 -1.29 22.36 -6.23
C LYS A 228 -2.69 22.46 -5.64
N PHE A 229 -3.71 22.78 -6.45
CA PHE A 229 -5.11 22.78 -6.02
C PHE A 229 -5.55 21.39 -5.51
N LEU A 230 -5.23 20.32 -6.24
CA LEU A 230 -5.53 18.95 -5.81
C LEU A 230 -4.86 18.60 -4.47
N ASN A 231 -3.58 18.94 -4.30
CA ASN A 231 -2.80 18.67 -3.09
C ASN A 231 -3.35 19.43 -1.87
N LEU A 232 -3.69 20.71 -2.03
CA LEU A 232 -4.25 21.54 -0.95
C LEU A 232 -5.62 21.06 -0.45
N LEU A 233 -6.41 20.41 -1.30
CA LEU A 233 -7.66 19.77 -0.91
C LEU A 233 -7.46 18.39 -0.25
N GLU A 234 -6.21 17.99 0.03
CA GLU A 234 -5.83 16.64 0.45
C GLU A 234 -6.39 15.56 -0.50
N GLY A 235 -6.50 15.91 -1.78
CA GLY A 235 -7.04 15.05 -2.82
C GLY A 235 -5.98 14.12 -3.40
N GLY A 236 -6.34 12.84 -3.55
CA GLY A 236 -5.62 11.88 -4.41
C GLY A 236 -6.41 11.56 -5.68
N CYS A 237 -5.94 10.58 -6.47
CA CYS A 237 -6.64 10.10 -7.68
C CYS A 237 -8.08 9.61 -7.44
N SER A 238 -8.40 9.27 -6.19
CA SER A 238 -9.71 8.76 -5.76
C SER A 238 -10.66 9.86 -5.28
N ALA A 239 -10.26 11.14 -5.23
CA ALA A 239 -11.17 12.20 -4.86
C ALA A 239 -12.04 12.62 -6.07
N PRO A 240 -13.34 12.94 -5.89
CA PRO A 240 -14.21 13.50 -6.92
C PRO A 240 -13.89 14.98 -7.19
N ILE A 241 -12.62 15.26 -7.51
CA ILE A 241 -12.05 16.58 -7.77
C ILE A 241 -11.68 16.69 -9.24
N GLY A 242 -12.10 17.77 -9.89
CA GLY A 242 -11.63 18.17 -11.22
C GLY A 242 -10.90 19.50 -11.16
N ALA A 243 -9.91 19.68 -12.04
CA ALA A 243 -9.24 20.97 -12.20
C ALA A 243 -8.74 21.12 -13.64
N LEU A 244 -8.88 22.34 -14.19
CA LEU A 244 -8.35 22.71 -15.49
C LEU A 244 -7.83 24.14 -15.45
N ALA A 245 -6.57 24.31 -15.81
CA ALA A 245 -5.91 25.57 -16.11
C ALA A 245 -5.54 25.61 -17.60
N PHE A 246 -5.69 26.76 -18.22
CA PHE A 246 -5.13 27.05 -19.54
C PHE A 246 -4.75 28.53 -19.64
N ILE A 247 -3.74 28.83 -20.47
CA ILE A 247 -3.33 30.19 -20.77
C ILE A 247 -4.02 30.64 -22.06
N LYS A 248 -4.61 31.83 -22.03
CA LYS A 248 -5.19 32.49 -23.20
C LYS A 248 -5.07 34.00 -23.01
N ASP A 249 -4.61 34.71 -24.04
CA ASP A 249 -4.51 36.18 -24.04
C ASP A 249 -3.73 36.73 -22.81
N GLU A 250 -2.59 36.11 -22.47
CA GLU A 250 -1.78 36.40 -21.27
C GLU A 250 -2.50 36.25 -19.92
N GLU A 251 -3.63 35.55 -19.89
CA GLU A 251 -4.36 35.20 -18.67
C GLU A 251 -4.42 33.69 -18.45
N ILE A 252 -4.17 33.27 -17.21
CA ILE A 252 -4.43 31.92 -16.75
C ILE A 252 -5.89 31.84 -16.33
N ASN A 253 -6.63 30.96 -16.99
CA ASN A 253 -8.01 30.66 -16.71
C ASN A 253 -8.05 29.33 -15.94
N PHE A 254 -8.58 29.35 -14.71
CA PHE A 254 -8.66 28.17 -13.86
C PHE A 254 -10.11 27.85 -13.49
N THR A 255 -10.48 26.58 -13.61
CA THR A 255 -11.72 26.02 -13.07
C THR A 255 -11.40 24.81 -12.19
N GLY A 256 -11.89 24.82 -10.96
CA GLY A 256 -11.81 23.71 -10.00
C GLY A 256 -13.21 23.28 -9.55
N ILE A 257 -13.40 21.98 -9.34
CA ILE A 257 -14.67 21.42 -8.87
C ILE A 257 -14.43 20.33 -7.85
N LEU A 258 -15.29 20.28 -6.82
CA LEU A 258 -15.39 19.20 -5.84
C LEU A 258 -16.86 18.79 -5.70
N LEU A 259 -17.15 17.49 -5.75
CA LEU A 259 -18.51 16.96 -5.61
C LEU A 259 -18.60 15.88 -4.53
N SER A 260 -19.80 15.57 -4.04
CA SER A 260 -20.03 14.29 -3.35
C SER A 260 -19.94 13.12 -4.33
N ALA A 261 -19.67 11.91 -3.85
CA ALA A 261 -19.53 10.71 -4.71
C ALA A 261 -20.79 10.39 -5.53
N ASP A 262 -21.98 10.77 -5.03
CA ASP A 262 -23.28 10.64 -5.69
C ASP A 262 -23.64 11.86 -6.58
N GLY A 263 -22.79 12.90 -6.62
CA GLY A 263 -23.04 14.11 -7.39
C GLY A 263 -24.11 15.07 -6.81
N SER A 264 -24.71 14.77 -5.66
CA SER A 264 -25.80 15.58 -5.09
C SER A 264 -25.34 16.94 -4.53
N LYS A 265 -24.06 17.04 -4.14
CA LYS A 265 -23.41 18.29 -3.69
C LYS A 265 -22.29 18.65 -4.65
N LYS A 266 -22.19 19.93 -5.00
CA LYS A 266 -21.16 20.47 -5.88
C LYS A 266 -20.65 21.81 -5.34
N ILE A 267 -19.33 21.96 -5.32
CA ILE A 267 -18.63 23.22 -5.08
C ILE A 267 -17.73 23.46 -6.29
N GLU A 268 -17.93 24.58 -6.97
CA GLU A 268 -17.20 24.94 -8.19
C GLU A 268 -16.60 26.34 -8.01
N VAL A 269 -15.38 26.52 -8.49
CA VAL A 269 -14.66 27.79 -8.44
C VAL A 269 -14.01 28.04 -9.79
N THR A 270 -14.21 29.24 -10.32
CA THR A 270 -13.54 29.74 -11.52
C THR A 270 -12.83 31.03 -11.18
N ARG A 271 -11.59 31.18 -11.63
CA ARG A 271 -10.80 32.38 -11.41
C ARG A 271 -9.82 32.57 -12.57
N ASN A 272 -9.66 33.82 -12.97
CA ASN A 272 -8.71 34.24 -13.99
C ASN A 272 -7.68 35.16 -13.34
N GLU A 273 -6.41 35.00 -13.72
CA GLU A 273 -5.30 35.83 -13.25
C GLU A 273 -4.34 36.09 -14.40
N LYS A 274 -3.66 37.24 -14.37
CA LYS A 274 -2.61 37.53 -15.34
C LYS A 274 -1.46 36.54 -15.22
N LEU A 275 -0.85 36.19 -16.35
CA LEU A 275 0.41 35.46 -16.38
C LEU A 275 1.46 36.26 -15.58
N GLY A 276 2.19 35.59 -14.69
CA GLY A 276 3.06 36.24 -13.69
C GLY A 276 2.42 36.59 -12.33
N GLU A 277 1.09 36.71 -12.22
CA GLU A 277 0.38 37.03 -10.96
C GLU A 277 -0.34 35.83 -10.32
N HIS A 278 -0.35 34.69 -11.02
CA HIS A 278 -1.08 33.45 -10.69
C HIS A 278 -0.53 32.62 -9.51
N HIS A 279 0.55 33.04 -8.84
CA HIS A 279 1.25 32.24 -7.83
C HIS A 279 0.35 31.75 -6.66
N ASN A 280 -0.67 32.53 -6.32
CA ASN A 280 -1.65 32.25 -5.27
C ASN A 280 -3.00 31.72 -5.79
N LEU A 281 -3.15 31.53 -7.11
CA LEU A 281 -4.40 31.13 -7.74
C LEU A 281 -4.94 29.82 -7.18
N ALA A 282 -4.10 28.77 -7.15
CA ALA A 282 -4.47 27.46 -6.61
C ALA A 282 -4.85 27.53 -5.12
N GLN A 283 -4.13 28.33 -4.33
CA GLN A 283 -4.38 28.48 -2.90
C GLN A 283 -5.75 29.10 -2.65
N PHE A 284 -6.04 30.24 -3.27
CA PHE A 284 -7.33 30.88 -3.13
C PHE A 284 -8.49 29.98 -3.57
N CYS A 285 -8.34 29.29 -4.70
CA CYS A 285 -9.39 28.39 -5.17
C CYS A 285 -9.62 27.23 -4.21
N ALA A 286 -8.56 26.68 -3.61
CA ALA A 286 -8.68 25.63 -2.60
C ALA A 286 -9.35 26.15 -1.32
N ASP A 287 -8.95 27.33 -0.84
CA ASP A 287 -9.54 27.98 0.35
C ASP A 287 -11.03 28.26 0.13
N TYR A 288 -11.40 28.79 -1.03
CA TYR A 288 -12.80 28.98 -1.41
C TYR A 288 -13.62 27.69 -1.32
N VAL A 289 -13.07 26.58 -1.83
CA VAL A 289 -13.73 25.27 -1.77
C VAL A 289 -13.85 24.78 -0.31
N ILE A 290 -12.80 24.95 0.48
CA ILE A 290 -12.75 24.56 1.90
C ILE A 290 -13.78 25.34 2.72
N GLU A 291 -13.84 26.66 2.58
CA GLU A 291 -14.76 27.56 3.29
C GLU A 291 -16.24 27.27 2.95
N ARG A 292 -16.51 26.82 1.72
CA ARG A 292 -17.84 26.39 1.27
C ARG A 292 -18.25 24.99 1.73
N GLY A 293 -17.48 24.39 2.64
CA GLY A 293 -17.77 23.08 3.22
C GLY A 293 -17.06 21.91 2.56
N GLY A 294 -16.06 22.17 1.70
CA GLY A 294 -15.26 21.14 1.04
C GLY A 294 -14.61 20.14 2.00
N LYS A 295 -14.18 20.59 3.19
CA LYS A 295 -13.64 19.70 4.24
C LYS A 295 -14.65 18.65 4.69
N ARG A 296 -15.91 19.05 4.91
CA ARG A 296 -16.97 18.11 5.31
C ARG A 296 -17.31 17.15 4.17
N LEU A 297 -17.38 17.67 2.95
CA LEU A 297 -17.64 16.86 1.76
C LEU A 297 -16.56 15.78 1.56
N MET A 298 -15.28 16.15 1.71
CA MET A 298 -14.15 15.22 1.67
C MET A 298 -14.17 14.20 2.82
N ALA A 299 -14.57 14.60 4.03
CA ALA A 299 -14.72 13.69 5.16
C ALA A 299 -15.86 12.68 4.95
N ASP A 300 -16.99 13.11 4.38
CA ASP A 300 -18.11 12.24 4.05
C ASP A 300 -17.71 11.21 2.97
N ILE A 301 -16.93 11.60 1.96
CA ILE A 301 -16.38 10.69 0.94
C ILE A 301 -15.47 9.63 1.59
N LYS A 302 -14.57 10.03 2.49
CA LYS A 302 -13.70 9.09 3.23
C LYS A 302 -14.47 8.09 4.09
N ARG A 303 -15.73 8.38 4.45
CA ARG A 303 -16.63 7.52 5.24
C ARG A 303 -17.60 6.69 4.39
N ALA A 304 -18.00 7.18 3.22
CA ALA A 304 -19.01 6.57 2.36
C ALA A 304 -18.47 5.45 1.45
N ASP A 305 -17.18 5.45 1.12
CA ASP A 305 -16.49 4.24 0.68
C ASP A 305 -16.45 3.29 1.89
N LYS A 306 -17.40 2.35 1.95
CA LYS A 306 -17.41 1.27 2.95
C LYS A 306 -16.10 0.51 2.79
N LYS A 307 -15.14 0.83 3.65
CA LYS A 307 -13.88 0.10 3.71
C LYS A 307 -14.12 -1.22 4.42
N ILE A 308 -13.59 -2.29 3.87
CA ILE A 308 -13.61 -3.63 4.45
C ILE A 308 -12.93 -3.54 5.81
N ASN A 309 -13.69 -3.84 6.87
CA ASN A 309 -13.21 -3.71 8.24
C ASN A 309 -12.47 -4.97 8.66
N ILE A 310 -11.17 -4.86 8.89
CA ILE A 310 -10.31 -5.95 9.35
C ILE A 310 -9.80 -5.63 10.76
N TYR A 311 -9.64 -6.66 11.59
CA TYR A 311 -9.11 -6.50 12.93
C TYR A 311 -7.80 -7.26 13.12
N SER A 312 -6.75 -6.59 13.58
CA SER A 312 -5.47 -7.21 13.90
C SER A 312 -5.35 -7.49 15.40
N THR A 313 -5.16 -8.75 15.78
CA THR A 313 -4.92 -9.18 17.20
C THR A 313 -3.53 -8.84 17.73
N LYS A 314 -2.74 -8.14 16.91
CA LYS A 314 -1.48 -7.51 17.28
C LYS A 314 -1.54 -6.04 16.90
N ARG A 315 -1.10 -5.17 17.80
CA ARG A 315 -1.02 -3.73 17.52
C ARG A 315 -0.10 -3.49 16.32
N MET A 316 -0.62 -2.75 15.34
CA MET A 316 0.11 -2.40 14.13
C MET A 316 0.72 -1.02 14.26
N THR A 317 1.90 -0.83 13.67
CA THR A 317 2.49 0.51 13.49
C THR A 317 1.73 1.29 12.41
N ASP A 318 1.89 2.61 12.39
CA ASP A 318 1.26 3.43 11.35
C ASP A 318 1.75 3.04 9.95
N ASP A 319 3.02 2.67 9.81
CA ASP A 319 3.60 2.16 8.55
C ASP A 319 2.92 0.86 8.10
N GLN A 320 2.68 -0.08 9.02
CA GLN A 320 2.01 -1.34 8.70
C GLN A 320 0.54 -1.11 8.31
N LYS A 321 -0.13 -0.10 8.88
CA LYS A 321 -1.49 0.25 8.48
C LYS A 321 -1.56 0.84 7.07
N GLN A 322 -0.51 1.49 6.61
CA GLN A 322 -0.43 2.03 5.25
C GLN A 322 -0.24 0.95 4.17
N LEU A 323 0.13 -0.28 4.56
CA LEU A 323 0.27 -1.41 3.64
C LEU A 323 -1.08 -1.99 3.18
N PHE A 324 -2.17 -1.70 3.91
CA PHE A 324 -3.50 -2.11 3.48
C PHE A 324 -3.91 -1.38 2.22
N HIS A 325 -4.69 -2.07 1.37
CA HIS A 325 -5.34 -1.43 0.24
C HIS A 325 -6.24 -0.28 0.72
N ASN A 326 -6.44 0.73 -0.12
CA ASN A 326 -7.23 1.92 0.21
C ASN A 326 -8.68 1.62 0.62
N GLU A 327 -9.18 0.45 0.21
CA GLU A 327 -10.52 -0.07 0.49
C GLU A 327 -10.58 -0.92 1.79
N VAL A 328 -9.47 -1.11 2.50
CA VAL A 328 -9.43 -1.85 3.78
C VAL A 328 -9.14 -0.88 4.93
N VAL A 329 -9.91 -0.98 6.02
CA VAL A 329 -9.60 -0.34 7.31
C VAL A 329 -9.19 -1.42 8.27
N SER A 330 -8.09 -1.17 8.97
CA SER A 330 -7.67 -2.05 10.05
C SER A 330 -7.66 -1.31 11.38
N ASP A 331 -8.39 -1.85 12.36
CA ASP A 331 -8.15 -1.56 13.77
C ASP A 331 -7.25 -2.67 14.37
N SER A 332 -6.53 -2.34 15.43
CA SER A 332 -5.54 -3.27 15.99
C SER A 332 -5.36 -3.12 17.48
N SER A 333 -5.20 -4.23 18.18
CA SER A 333 -4.70 -4.23 19.55
C SER A 333 -4.10 -5.57 19.94
N ASP A 334 -3.23 -5.56 20.95
CA ASP A 334 -2.56 -6.77 21.41
C ASP A 334 -3.51 -7.62 22.25
N PHE A 335 -3.89 -8.79 21.72
CA PHE A 335 -4.78 -9.74 22.40
C PHE A 335 -4.03 -10.68 23.34
N ALA A 336 -2.70 -10.62 23.33
CA ALA A 336 -1.83 -11.32 24.25
C ALA A 336 -0.88 -10.31 24.91
N LYS A 337 -0.92 -10.24 26.24
CA LYS A 337 0.05 -9.47 27.03
C LYS A 337 1.04 -10.42 27.68
N ILE A 338 2.33 -10.10 27.52
CA ILE A 338 3.40 -10.80 28.22
C ILE A 338 3.61 -10.11 29.57
N SER A 339 3.35 -10.83 30.64
CA SER A 339 3.70 -10.43 31.99
C SER A 339 4.97 -11.17 32.38
N ILE A 340 6.08 -10.44 32.51
CA ILE A 340 7.34 -11.01 32.98
C ILE A 340 7.15 -11.42 34.44
N ASN A 341 7.49 -12.66 34.77
CA ASN A 341 7.48 -13.11 36.15
C ASN A 341 8.78 -12.71 36.82
N ARG A 342 8.70 -12.42 38.13
CA ARG A 342 9.90 -12.27 38.95
C ARG A 342 10.53 -13.63 39.14
N ILE A 343 11.73 -13.84 38.60
CA ILE A 343 12.49 -15.08 38.81
C ILE A 343 13.20 -14.95 40.16
N HIS A 344 12.95 -15.88 41.09
CA HIS A 344 13.50 -15.77 42.45
C HIS A 344 15.03 -15.95 42.45
N PRO A 345 15.81 -15.12 43.17
CA PRO A 345 17.28 -15.19 43.13
C PRO A 345 17.88 -16.55 43.50
N SER A 346 17.18 -17.36 44.30
CA SER A 346 17.63 -18.71 44.64
C SER A 346 17.81 -19.63 43.44
N ILE A 347 17.13 -19.37 42.33
CA ILE A 347 17.21 -20.17 41.10
C ILE A 347 18.54 -19.92 40.38
N LEU A 348 19.11 -18.71 40.52
CA LEU A 348 20.33 -18.27 39.83
C LEU A 348 21.51 -18.04 40.78
N LYS A 349 21.45 -18.58 42.00
CA LYS A 349 22.51 -18.42 43.01
C LYS A 349 23.84 -19.07 42.61
N ASN A 350 23.78 -20.12 41.79
CA ASN A 350 24.92 -20.90 41.34
C ASN A 350 24.89 -20.98 39.80
N GLU A 351 26.05 -21.27 39.20
CA GLU A 351 26.15 -21.59 37.78
C GLU A 351 25.18 -22.73 37.41
N ILE A 352 24.39 -22.53 36.34
CA ILE A 352 23.49 -23.56 35.81
C ILE A 352 24.17 -24.24 34.64
N GLU A 353 24.36 -25.56 34.75
CA GLU A 353 25.05 -26.38 33.74
C GLU A 353 24.29 -26.40 32.41
N ASN A 354 23.00 -26.74 32.40
CA ASN A 354 22.18 -26.82 31.18
C ASN A 354 20.92 -25.94 31.28
N VAL A 355 20.71 -25.10 30.27
CA VAL A 355 19.58 -24.17 30.21
C VAL A 355 18.86 -24.25 28.87
N ILE A 356 17.53 -24.34 28.90
CA ILE A 356 16.67 -24.29 27.71
C ILE A 356 15.90 -22.97 27.69
N ILE A 357 15.93 -22.28 26.55
CA ILE A 357 15.10 -21.09 26.29
C ILE A 357 14.43 -21.22 24.92
N THR A 358 13.11 -21.36 24.89
CA THR A 358 12.35 -21.64 23.66
C THR A 358 11.75 -20.40 23.00
N SER A 359 11.82 -19.23 23.65
CA SER A 359 11.24 -18.00 23.11
C SER A 359 12.05 -16.75 23.43
N LYS A 360 11.95 -15.73 22.56
CA LYS A 360 12.52 -14.39 22.80
C LYS A 360 12.01 -13.75 24.12
N ASN A 361 10.78 -14.06 24.54
CA ASN A 361 10.20 -13.48 25.75
C ASN A 361 10.82 -14.12 27.00
N GLY A 362 11.27 -15.37 26.90
CA GLY A 362 12.10 -15.99 27.95
C GLY A 362 13.43 -15.27 28.11
N VAL A 363 14.09 -14.93 27.00
CA VAL A 363 15.33 -14.13 26.99
C VAL A 363 15.10 -12.73 27.59
N GLU A 364 14.01 -12.09 27.20
CA GLU A 364 13.63 -10.77 27.70
C GLU A 364 13.31 -10.80 29.20
N SER A 365 12.59 -11.83 29.67
CA SER A 365 12.33 -12.04 31.10
C SER A 365 13.62 -12.18 31.90
N LEU A 366 14.54 -13.05 31.45
CA LEU A 366 15.82 -13.27 32.11
C LEU A 366 16.65 -11.98 32.18
N THR A 367 16.78 -11.29 31.05
CA THR A 367 17.59 -10.06 30.94
C THR A 367 16.94 -8.83 31.58
N THR A 368 15.65 -8.89 31.90
CA THR A 368 14.96 -7.86 32.70
C THR A 368 15.12 -8.10 34.19
N ASN A 369 15.15 -9.37 34.61
CA ASN A 369 15.32 -9.72 36.03
C ASN A 369 16.80 -9.68 36.47
N TYR A 370 17.74 -9.99 35.57
CA TYR A 370 19.16 -10.18 35.88
C TYR A 370 20.07 -9.66 34.76
N SER A 371 21.26 -9.20 35.13
CA SER A 371 22.32 -8.86 34.18
C SER A 371 22.97 -10.10 33.57
N ALA A 372 23.63 -9.94 32.42
CA ALA A 372 24.36 -11.05 31.77
C ALA A 372 25.43 -11.69 32.67
N ALA A 373 26.04 -10.90 33.57
CA ALA A 373 27.06 -11.40 34.50
C ALA A 373 26.46 -12.27 35.62
N GLU A 374 25.18 -12.05 35.98
CA GLU A 374 24.45 -12.86 36.95
C GLU A 374 23.86 -14.12 36.31
N LEU A 375 23.61 -14.10 35.00
CA LEU A 375 23.14 -15.24 34.22
C LEU A 375 24.31 -16.19 33.88
N GLN A 376 24.83 -16.86 34.91
CA GLN A 376 25.95 -17.81 34.82
C GLN A 376 25.49 -19.14 34.22
N PHE A 377 25.25 -19.16 32.90
CA PHE A 377 24.82 -20.35 32.16
C PHE A 377 25.98 -20.95 31.37
N LYS A 378 26.24 -22.25 31.56
CA LYS A 378 27.35 -22.93 30.89
C LYS A 378 26.95 -23.46 29.52
N ASN A 379 25.86 -24.22 29.44
CA ASN A 379 25.34 -24.77 28.18
C ASN A 379 23.92 -24.22 27.90
N ILE A 380 23.80 -23.32 26.92
CA ILE A 380 22.49 -22.76 26.51
C ILE A 380 21.98 -23.45 25.25
N TYR A 381 20.75 -23.96 25.33
CA TYR A 381 20.02 -24.62 24.26
C TYR A 381 18.76 -23.80 23.92
N CYS A 382 18.42 -23.63 22.65
CA CYS A 382 17.27 -22.81 22.28
C CYS A 382 16.52 -23.27 21.03
N VAL A 383 15.27 -22.85 20.93
CA VAL A 383 14.43 -23.04 19.73
C VAL A 383 14.32 -21.73 18.97
N GLY A 384 14.63 -21.79 17.68
CA GLY A 384 14.43 -20.71 16.73
C GLY A 384 15.60 -19.73 16.60
N ARG A 385 15.89 -19.34 15.36
CA ARG A 385 17.01 -18.43 15.00
C ARG A 385 16.93 -17.07 15.69
N ARG A 386 15.72 -16.54 15.90
CA ARG A 386 15.52 -15.24 16.57
C ARG A 386 15.88 -15.31 18.04
N THR A 387 15.48 -16.38 18.72
CA THR A 387 15.81 -16.64 20.12
C THR A 387 17.33 -16.78 20.25
N LYS A 388 17.97 -17.60 19.40
CA LYS A 388 19.43 -17.74 19.34
C LYS A 388 20.16 -16.40 19.25
N ARG A 389 19.83 -15.58 18.24
CA ARG A 389 20.46 -14.26 18.06
C ARG A 389 20.31 -13.35 19.28
N MET A 390 19.15 -13.41 19.95
CA MET A 390 18.90 -12.58 21.13
C MET A 390 19.70 -13.07 22.34
N ILE A 391 19.81 -14.39 22.53
CA ILE A 391 20.64 -15.00 23.57
C ILE A 391 22.11 -14.62 23.36
N GLU A 392 22.66 -14.85 22.16
CA GLU A 392 24.06 -14.56 21.83
C GLU A 392 24.42 -13.08 22.02
N LYS A 393 23.45 -12.19 21.79
CA LYS A 393 23.63 -10.75 21.98
C LYS A 393 23.55 -10.29 23.44
N ARG A 394 22.73 -10.94 24.27
CA ARG A 394 22.35 -10.41 25.60
C ARG A 394 22.74 -11.27 26.79
N ILE A 395 22.98 -12.55 26.59
CA ILE A 395 23.26 -13.51 27.66
C ILE A 395 24.63 -14.15 27.44
N GLY A 396 24.80 -14.92 26.36
CA GLY A 396 26.03 -15.68 26.12
C GLY A 396 25.94 -16.63 24.93
N PRO A 397 27.00 -17.40 24.64
CA PRO A 397 27.05 -18.30 23.49
C PRO A 397 26.01 -19.44 23.62
N VAL A 398 25.39 -19.80 22.49
CA VAL A 398 24.43 -20.91 22.41
C VAL A 398 25.17 -22.19 21.98
N LYS A 399 25.08 -23.25 22.78
CA LYS A 399 25.70 -24.55 22.50
C LYS A 399 25.02 -25.27 21.34
N HIS A 400 23.68 -25.30 21.33
CA HIS A 400 22.91 -25.88 20.24
C HIS A 400 21.57 -25.19 20.05
N SER A 401 21.06 -25.19 18.81
CA SER A 401 19.76 -24.62 18.49
C SER A 401 19.08 -25.38 17.35
N THR A 402 17.79 -25.62 17.49
CA THR A 402 16.96 -26.25 16.45
C THR A 402 15.82 -25.32 16.02
N ASN A 403 15.06 -25.71 15.00
CA ASN A 403 13.86 -24.97 14.60
C ASN A 403 12.61 -25.42 15.37
N TYR A 404 12.58 -26.66 15.88
CA TYR A 404 11.44 -27.25 16.56
C TYR A 404 11.80 -27.79 17.94
N ALA A 405 10.84 -27.74 18.87
CA ALA A 405 11.04 -28.21 20.25
C ALA A 405 11.29 -29.72 20.35
N GLN A 406 10.67 -30.50 19.46
CA GLN A 406 10.89 -31.95 19.35
C GLN A 406 12.35 -32.27 19.05
N ASP A 407 12.90 -31.71 17.96
CA ASP A 407 14.30 -31.88 17.57
C ASP A 407 15.26 -31.48 18.69
N LEU A 408 14.91 -30.42 19.45
CA LEU A 408 15.75 -29.98 20.56
C LEU A 408 15.76 -31.01 21.70
N ALA A 409 14.61 -31.56 22.03
CA ALA A 409 14.48 -32.56 23.07
C ALA A 409 15.23 -33.85 22.69
N GLU A 410 15.08 -34.33 21.45
CA GLU A 410 15.80 -35.50 20.93
C GLU A 410 17.33 -35.29 20.96
N HIS A 411 17.79 -34.12 20.52
CA HIS A 411 19.22 -33.77 20.60
C HIS A 411 19.75 -33.77 22.05
N LEU A 412 18.95 -33.27 23.00
CA LEU A 412 19.35 -33.24 24.40
C LEU A 412 19.41 -34.64 25.03
N VAL A 413 18.53 -35.57 24.63
CA VAL A 413 18.60 -36.97 25.07
C VAL A 413 19.92 -37.61 24.66
N GLU A 414 20.39 -37.32 23.45
CA GLU A 414 21.56 -37.98 22.87
C GLU A 414 22.89 -37.31 23.27
N PHE A 415 22.92 -35.99 23.41
CA PHE A 415 24.17 -35.21 23.49
C PHE A 415 24.31 -34.30 24.71
N MET A 416 23.32 -34.22 25.60
CA MET A 416 23.42 -33.35 26.77
C MET A 416 24.34 -33.97 27.83
N ASP A 417 25.24 -33.15 28.37
CA ASP A 417 26.07 -33.52 29.52
C ASP A 417 25.24 -33.42 30.81
N GLY A 418 25.10 -34.52 31.56
CA GLY A 418 24.40 -34.58 32.84
C GLY A 418 22.93 -35.00 32.73
N THR A 419 22.23 -35.03 33.87
CA THR A 419 20.85 -35.58 33.98
C THR A 419 19.82 -34.55 34.43
N GLU A 420 20.19 -33.26 34.49
CA GLU A 420 19.29 -32.18 34.90
C GLU A 420 19.41 -30.99 33.95
N VAL A 421 18.29 -30.30 33.71
CA VAL A 421 18.22 -29.09 32.88
C VAL A 421 17.23 -28.10 33.48
N THR A 422 17.53 -26.80 33.40
CA THR A 422 16.58 -25.73 33.77
C THR A 422 15.91 -25.18 32.53
N TYR A 423 14.58 -25.24 32.48
CA TYR A 423 13.80 -24.77 31.34
C TYR A 423 13.07 -23.48 31.69
N PHE A 424 13.50 -22.35 31.11
CA PHE A 424 12.82 -21.06 31.27
C PHE A 424 11.70 -20.94 30.23
N CYS A 425 10.47 -21.19 30.68
CA CYS A 425 9.30 -21.39 29.83
C CYS A 425 8.20 -20.35 30.07
N SER A 426 7.17 -20.39 29.23
CA SER A 426 5.93 -19.62 29.43
C SER A 426 4.93 -20.43 30.24
N SER A 427 3.99 -19.79 30.94
CA SER A 427 2.82 -20.48 31.54
C SER A 427 1.97 -21.31 30.56
N LEU A 428 2.15 -21.14 29.23
CA LEU A 428 1.46 -21.86 28.16
C LEU A 428 2.45 -22.57 27.21
N HIS A 429 3.57 -23.10 27.73
CA HIS A 429 4.51 -23.84 26.87
C HIS A 429 3.94 -25.19 26.44
N LEU A 430 4.45 -25.72 25.32
CA LEU A 430 4.17 -27.11 24.92
C LEU A 430 4.93 -28.08 25.84
N ASP A 431 4.30 -29.20 26.17
CA ASP A 431 4.87 -30.22 27.06
C ASP A 431 5.92 -31.11 26.38
N THR A 432 6.18 -30.91 25.09
CA THR A 432 7.11 -31.71 24.29
C THR A 432 8.47 -31.90 24.97
N ILE A 433 9.08 -30.81 25.47
CA ILE A 433 10.39 -30.86 26.10
C ILE A 433 10.34 -31.58 27.45
N PRO A 434 9.48 -31.19 28.41
CA PRO A 434 9.31 -31.93 29.67
C PRO A 434 9.05 -33.43 29.49
N THR A 435 8.15 -33.79 28.56
CA THR A 435 7.76 -35.18 28.31
C THR A 435 8.91 -36.00 27.75
N VAL A 436 9.53 -35.58 26.63
CA VAL A 436 10.59 -36.34 25.97
C VAL A 436 11.82 -36.48 26.87
N LEU A 437 12.20 -35.43 27.60
CA LEU A 437 13.34 -35.49 28.52
C LEU A 437 13.02 -36.35 29.76
N GLY A 438 11.81 -36.23 30.31
CA GLY A 438 11.37 -37.03 31.45
C GLY A 438 11.32 -38.54 31.15
N GLU A 439 10.82 -38.92 29.97
CA GLU A 439 10.82 -40.31 29.49
C GLU A 439 12.23 -40.91 29.36
N ASN A 440 13.25 -40.07 29.19
CA ASN A 440 14.65 -40.45 29.07
C ASN A 440 15.46 -40.21 30.36
N ASN A 441 14.80 -40.12 31.52
CA ASN A 441 15.41 -39.92 32.84
C ASN A 441 16.23 -38.62 33.00
N ILE A 442 15.93 -37.60 32.20
CA ILE A 442 16.47 -36.24 32.35
C ILE A 442 15.46 -35.41 33.15
N LYS A 443 15.91 -34.90 34.30
CA LYS A 443 15.06 -34.10 35.17
C LYS A 443 14.97 -32.65 34.67
N VAL A 444 13.76 -32.18 34.45
CA VAL A 444 13.49 -30.82 33.95
C VAL A 444 13.03 -29.94 35.10
N HIS A 445 13.82 -28.90 35.40
CA HIS A 445 13.47 -27.84 36.35
C HIS A 445 12.80 -26.70 35.60
N GLU A 446 11.48 -26.73 35.55
CA GLU A 446 10.70 -25.70 34.87
C GLU A 446 10.64 -24.41 35.70
N VAL A 447 11.03 -23.31 35.08
CA VAL A 447 10.95 -21.98 35.65
C VAL A 447 10.05 -21.16 34.75
N GLU A 448 8.86 -20.87 35.23
CA GLU A 448 7.91 -20.01 34.53
C GLU A 448 8.43 -18.58 34.48
N ALA A 449 9.14 -18.24 33.41
CA ALA A 449 9.80 -16.95 33.24
C ALA A 449 8.81 -15.84 32.88
N TYR A 450 7.69 -16.17 32.23
CA TYR A 450 6.67 -15.20 31.88
C TYR A 450 5.30 -15.84 31.68
N GLN A 451 4.26 -15.07 31.99
CA GLN A 451 2.87 -15.42 31.71
C GLN A 451 2.39 -14.73 30.45
N THR A 452 1.69 -15.49 29.60
CA THR A 452 0.89 -14.90 28.54
C THR A 452 -0.53 -14.76 29.06
N LYS A 453 -0.97 -13.53 29.32
CA LYS A 453 -2.36 -13.25 29.70
C LYS A 453 -3.17 -12.93 28.46
N TYR A 454 -4.30 -13.64 28.29
CA TYR A 454 -5.28 -13.31 27.27
C TYR A 454 -5.88 -11.94 27.61
N ASP A 455 -5.72 -10.98 26.71
CA ASP A 455 -6.33 -9.66 26.79
C ASP A 455 -7.20 -9.43 25.54
N GLY A 456 -7.99 -10.46 25.20
CA GLY A 456 -8.96 -10.37 24.13
C GLY A 456 -9.88 -9.19 24.36
N LYS A 457 -10.25 -8.48 23.29
CA LYS A 457 -11.24 -7.41 23.33
C LYS A 457 -12.47 -7.83 22.57
N LYS A 458 -13.64 -7.36 23.01
CA LYS A 458 -14.84 -7.46 22.18
C LYS A 458 -14.64 -6.53 20.99
N ILE A 459 -14.72 -7.08 19.79
CA ILE A 459 -14.59 -6.35 18.54
C ILE A 459 -15.98 -6.00 17.99
N ASP A 460 -16.02 -5.02 17.10
CA ASP A 460 -17.26 -4.55 16.47
C ASP A 460 -17.79 -5.62 15.49
N ASP A 461 -19.12 -5.81 15.45
CA ASP A 461 -19.76 -6.80 14.58
C ASP A 461 -19.62 -6.48 13.09
N SER A 462 -19.19 -5.26 12.73
CA SER A 462 -18.87 -4.86 11.36
C SER A 462 -17.53 -5.38 10.84
N VAL A 463 -16.73 -6.07 11.66
CA VAL A 463 -15.46 -6.67 11.23
C VAL A 463 -15.71 -7.89 10.34
N GLU A 464 -15.13 -7.87 9.14
CA GLU A 464 -15.31 -8.87 8.09
C GLU A 464 -14.18 -9.92 8.09
N GLY A 465 -13.06 -9.65 8.76
CA GLY A 465 -11.94 -10.56 8.89
C GLY A 465 -10.98 -10.20 10.02
N VAL A 466 -10.27 -11.20 10.54
CA VAL A 466 -9.40 -11.07 11.71
C VAL A 466 -8.02 -11.65 11.43
N MET A 467 -6.97 -10.90 11.75
CA MET A 467 -5.58 -11.32 11.60
C MET A 467 -5.04 -11.89 12.91
N PHE A 468 -4.51 -13.11 12.86
CA PHE A 468 -3.99 -13.86 13.99
C PHE A 468 -2.49 -14.12 13.86
N TYR A 469 -1.76 -13.90 14.95
CA TYR A 469 -0.29 -13.96 14.99
C TYR A 469 0.26 -15.07 15.90
N SER A 470 -0.61 -15.77 16.62
CA SER A 470 -0.31 -16.96 17.40
C SER A 470 -1.59 -17.73 17.74
N PRO A 471 -1.51 -19.03 18.07
CA PRO A 471 -2.64 -19.79 18.60
C PRO A 471 -3.32 -19.09 19.80
N SER A 472 -2.52 -18.54 20.72
CA SER A 472 -3.02 -17.81 21.88
C SER A 472 -3.86 -16.58 21.55
N THR A 473 -3.60 -15.89 20.42
CA THR A 473 -4.44 -14.77 19.98
C THR A 473 -5.79 -15.21 19.43
N VAL A 474 -5.88 -16.42 18.88
CA VAL A 474 -7.15 -17.04 18.45
C VAL A 474 -8.00 -17.36 19.68
N GLU A 475 -7.43 -18.02 20.67
CA GLU A 475 -8.12 -18.36 21.92
C GLU A 475 -8.60 -17.11 22.67
N ALA A 476 -7.74 -16.08 22.77
CA ALA A 476 -8.10 -14.79 23.36
C ALA A 476 -9.30 -14.14 22.65
N TYR A 477 -9.34 -14.23 21.32
CA TYR A 477 -10.42 -13.69 20.52
C TYR A 477 -11.74 -14.41 20.80
N ILE A 478 -11.74 -15.75 20.77
CA ILE A 478 -12.94 -16.57 20.94
C ILE A 478 -13.56 -16.44 22.34
N GLN A 479 -12.78 -16.12 23.37
CA GLN A 479 -13.30 -15.87 24.72
C GLN A 479 -14.31 -14.72 24.80
N LYS A 480 -14.25 -13.75 23.86
CA LYS A 480 -15.09 -12.54 23.89
C LYS A 480 -15.84 -12.25 22.59
N ASN A 481 -15.61 -13.05 21.54
CA ASN A 481 -16.14 -12.82 20.21
C ASN A 481 -16.59 -14.12 19.56
N GLU A 482 -17.58 -14.03 18.68
CA GLU A 482 -17.96 -15.14 17.81
C GLU A 482 -16.99 -15.25 16.63
N ALA A 483 -16.73 -16.47 16.18
CA ALA A 483 -15.94 -16.73 14.98
C ALA A 483 -16.75 -16.37 13.72
N LYS A 484 -16.64 -15.12 13.27
CA LYS A 484 -17.29 -14.60 12.07
C LYS A 484 -16.25 -14.02 11.12
N GLY A 485 -16.53 -14.11 9.83
CA GLY A 485 -15.64 -13.64 8.78
C GLY A 485 -14.47 -14.59 8.52
N VAL A 486 -13.38 -14.03 7.99
CA VAL A 486 -12.20 -14.78 7.57
C VAL A 486 -11.07 -14.67 8.60
N ALA A 487 -10.42 -15.78 8.93
CA ALA A 487 -9.25 -15.80 9.80
C ALA A 487 -7.94 -15.81 8.98
N PHE A 488 -7.18 -14.72 9.02
CA PHE A 488 -5.89 -14.57 8.36
C PHE A 488 -4.75 -14.91 9.33
N CYS A 489 -4.08 -16.03 9.12
CA CYS A 489 -3.12 -16.59 10.07
C CYS A 489 -1.68 -16.43 9.59
N ILE A 490 -0.79 -15.97 10.49
CA ILE A 490 0.64 -15.79 10.21
C ILE A 490 1.37 -17.10 9.82
N GLY A 491 0.84 -18.26 10.19
CA GLY A 491 1.47 -19.54 9.91
C GLY A 491 0.58 -20.72 10.27
N THR A 492 1.05 -21.92 9.95
CA THR A 492 0.29 -23.17 10.04
C THR A 492 -0.22 -23.47 11.44
N THR A 493 0.60 -23.33 12.47
CA THR A 493 0.19 -23.58 13.86
C THR A 493 -0.95 -22.66 14.32
N THR A 494 -0.94 -21.39 13.88
CA THR A 494 -2.03 -20.44 14.17
C THR A 494 -3.28 -20.79 13.39
N ALA A 495 -3.13 -21.23 12.14
CA ALA A 495 -4.23 -21.65 11.30
C ALA A 495 -4.92 -22.92 11.82
N ASP A 496 -4.16 -23.88 12.33
CA ASP A 496 -4.72 -25.12 12.89
C ASP A 496 -5.55 -24.85 14.15
N GLU A 497 -5.17 -23.86 14.95
CA GLU A 497 -6.02 -23.36 16.05
C GLU A 497 -7.27 -22.66 15.52
N ALA A 498 -7.12 -21.75 14.55
CA ALA A 498 -8.24 -20.99 13.97
C ALA A 498 -9.29 -21.90 13.31
N LYS A 499 -8.88 -22.98 12.64
CA LYS A 499 -9.78 -23.96 11.98
C LYS A 499 -10.73 -24.67 12.95
N LYS A 500 -10.45 -24.67 14.26
CA LYS A 500 -11.38 -25.22 15.26
C LYS A 500 -12.64 -24.37 15.40
N TYR A 501 -12.57 -23.09 15.03
CA TYR A 501 -13.62 -22.10 15.28
C TYR A 501 -14.14 -21.40 14.02
N PHE A 502 -13.25 -21.10 13.06
CA PHE A 502 -13.57 -20.38 11.82
C PHE A 502 -13.78 -21.32 10.64
N THR A 503 -14.69 -20.96 9.74
CA THR A 503 -14.99 -21.71 8.51
C THR A 503 -14.05 -21.36 7.35
N ASP A 504 -13.62 -20.10 7.22
CA ASP A 504 -12.62 -19.66 6.23
C ASP A 504 -11.33 -19.23 6.94
N VAL A 505 -10.26 -19.99 6.70
CA VAL A 505 -8.93 -19.76 7.29
C VAL A 505 -7.89 -19.66 6.18
N ARG A 506 -7.19 -18.54 6.14
CA ARG A 506 -6.13 -18.23 5.18
C ARG A 506 -4.77 -18.21 5.89
N ILE A 507 -3.72 -18.66 5.20
CA ILE A 507 -2.38 -18.79 5.78
C ILE A 507 -1.41 -17.93 4.97
N ALA A 508 -0.64 -17.08 5.65
CA ALA A 508 0.37 -16.26 5.01
C ALA A 508 1.52 -17.12 4.45
N LYS A 509 2.08 -16.70 3.31
CA LYS A 509 3.19 -17.40 2.64
C LYS A 509 4.46 -17.38 3.50
N VAL A 510 4.67 -16.29 4.24
CA VAL A 510 5.81 -16.08 5.13
C VAL A 510 5.31 -15.63 6.50
N PRO A 511 5.91 -16.09 7.61
CA PRO A 511 5.45 -15.74 8.96
C PRO A 511 5.87 -14.32 9.40
N THR A 512 5.43 -13.30 8.66
CA THR A 512 5.65 -11.87 8.95
C THR A 512 4.31 -11.13 9.02
N VAL A 513 4.30 -9.95 9.65
CA VAL A 513 3.06 -9.13 9.72
C VAL A 513 2.66 -8.68 8.32
N GLU A 514 3.67 -8.29 7.55
CA GLU A 514 3.54 -7.79 6.19
C GLU A 514 2.92 -8.84 5.26
N SER A 515 3.33 -10.11 5.37
CA SER A 515 2.74 -11.19 4.56
C SER A 515 1.29 -11.49 4.95
N VAL A 516 0.88 -11.26 6.21
CA VAL A 516 -0.53 -11.36 6.60
C VAL A 516 -1.33 -10.18 6.04
N VAL A 517 -0.77 -8.98 6.01
CA VAL A 517 -1.40 -7.81 5.37
C VAL A 517 -1.55 -8.03 3.85
N GLU A 518 -0.51 -8.54 3.19
CA GLU A 518 -0.57 -8.94 1.78
C GLU A 518 -1.65 -9.98 1.53
N LEU A 519 -1.76 -10.99 2.39
CA LEU A 519 -2.80 -12.00 2.29
C LEU A 519 -4.22 -11.41 2.42
N VAL A 520 -4.41 -10.42 3.30
CA VAL A 520 -5.68 -9.68 3.40
C VAL A 520 -5.95 -8.92 2.10
N ASN A 521 -4.95 -8.20 1.58
CA ASN A 521 -5.09 -7.47 0.34
C ASN A 521 -5.41 -8.41 -0.85
N GLU A 522 -4.70 -9.53 -0.99
CA GLU A 522 -4.93 -10.54 -2.04
C GLU A 522 -6.32 -11.20 -1.94
N PHE A 523 -6.92 -11.26 -0.75
CA PHE A 523 -8.22 -11.88 -0.56
C PHE A 523 -9.38 -10.98 -0.97
N TYR A 524 -9.27 -9.68 -0.68
CA TYR A 524 -10.32 -8.71 -0.93
C TYR A 524 -10.17 -7.93 -2.25
N LEU A 525 -9.09 -8.20 -3.01
CA LEU A 525 -8.78 -7.61 -4.32
C LEU A 525 -8.60 -8.71 -5.37
#